data_AF-J7QDD9-F1
#
_entry.id   AF-J7QDD9-F1
#
_cell.length_a   1.000
_cell.length_b   1.000
_cell.length_c   1.000
_cell.angle_alpha   90.00
_cell.angle_beta   90.00
_cell.angle_gamma   90.00
#
_symmetry.space_group_name_H-M   'P 1'
#
loop_
_entity.id
_entity.type
_entity.pdbx_description
1 polymer ?
#
loop_
_entity_poly.entity_id
_entity_poly.type
_entity_poly.pdbx_seq_one_letter_code
_entity_poly.pdbx_strand_id
1 'polypeptide(L)'
;PATPQITEALHSNDSLLRARAIVAYHHGNYREVYNILQHHSFRDTSWHHTLQSIWMEAHYLDAERSKGRPLGPVEKYRIRKRFPLPRSIWNGE
;
A
#
# COMPACT_ATOMS: atom_id res chain seq x y z
N PRO A 1 -30.20 -2.03 0.36
CA PRO A 1 -29.21 -2.91 -0.31
C PRO A 1 -28.68 -2.26 -1.59
N ALA A 2 -27.40 -1.86 -1.61
CA ALA A 2 -26.78 -1.27 -2.80
C ALA A 2 -26.66 -2.32 -3.91
N THR A 3 -27.01 -1.92 -5.14
CA THR A 3 -26.93 -2.76 -6.35
C THR A 3 -25.48 -3.12 -6.68
N PRO A 4 -25.19 -4.34 -7.17
CA PRO A 4 -23.83 -4.85 -7.38
C PRO A 4 -22.98 -3.99 -8.35
N GLN A 5 -23.62 -3.29 -9.28
CA GLN A 5 -22.96 -2.35 -10.19
C GLN A 5 -22.40 -1.11 -9.48
N ILE A 6 -23.06 -0.64 -8.41
CA ILE A 6 -22.55 0.48 -7.61
C ILE A 6 -21.34 0.02 -6.82
N THR A 7 -21.37 -1.19 -6.25
CA THR A 7 -20.22 -1.73 -5.51
C THR A 7 -18.98 -1.91 -6.41
N GLU A 8 -19.14 -2.39 -7.65
CA GLU A 8 -18.03 -2.51 -8.60
C GLU A 8 -17.45 -1.16 -9.05
N ALA A 9 -18.32 -0.17 -9.29
CA ALA A 9 -17.89 1.19 -9.64
C ALA A 9 -17.16 1.87 -8.47
N LEU A 10 -17.61 1.64 -7.23
CA LEU A 10 -16.94 2.12 -6.02
C LEU A 10 -15.59 1.43 -5.80
N HIS A 11 -15.45 0.16 -6.17
CA HIS A 11 -14.20 -0.60 -6.08
C HIS A 11 -13.15 -0.18 -7.11
N SER A 12 -13.54 0.63 -8.10
CA SER A 12 -12.67 1.12 -9.18
C SER A 12 -12.31 2.61 -9.03
N ASN A 13 -12.79 3.28 -7.97
CA ASN A 13 -12.53 4.69 -7.75
C ASN A 13 -11.22 4.90 -6.99
N ASP A 14 -10.24 5.55 -7.62
CA ASP A 14 -8.91 5.84 -7.04
C ASP A 14 -9.00 6.50 -5.66
N SER A 15 -9.95 7.41 -5.43
CA SER A 15 -10.11 8.09 -4.13
C SER A 15 -10.54 7.13 -3.02
N LEU A 16 -11.45 6.19 -3.33
CA LEU A 16 -11.89 5.19 -2.38
C LEU A 16 -10.82 4.14 -2.10
N LEU A 17 -10.09 3.71 -3.14
CA LEU A 17 -8.97 2.79 -2.99
C LEU A 17 -7.84 3.39 -2.14
N ARG A 18 -7.52 4.68 -2.36
CA ARG A 18 -6.58 5.43 -1.52
C ARG A 18 -7.04 5.49 -0.06
N ALA A 19 -8.29 5.90 0.17
CA ALA A 19 -8.85 5.98 1.52
C ALA A 19 -8.82 4.61 2.23
N ARG A 20 -9.20 3.54 1.52
CA ARG A 20 -9.13 2.16 2.04
C ARG A 20 -7.71 1.73 2.38
N ALA A 21 -6.73 2.01 1.52
CA ALA A 21 -5.33 1.70 1.79
C ALA A 21 -4.82 2.43 3.05
N ILE A 22 -5.16 3.71 3.21
CA ILE A 22 -4.79 4.51 4.39
C ILE A 22 -5.44 3.92 5.66
N VAL A 23 -6.74 3.61 5.61
CA VAL A 23 -7.46 3.01 6.74
C VAL A 23 -6.85 1.65 7.10
N ALA A 24 -6.59 0.79 6.12
CA ALA A 24 -5.97 -0.52 6.34
C ALA A 24 -4.57 -0.39 6.95
N TYR A 25 -3.77 0.59 6.52
CA TYR A 25 -2.45 0.89 7.07
C TYR A 25 -2.54 1.24 8.56
N HIS A 26 -3.43 2.16 8.94
CA HIS A 26 -3.61 2.57 10.35
C HIS A 26 -4.17 1.46 11.25
N HIS A 27 -4.95 0.52 10.71
CA HIS A 27 -5.43 -0.65 11.45
C HIS A 27 -4.39 -1.79 11.53
N GLY A 28 -3.22 -1.64 10.90
CA GLY A 28 -2.21 -2.68 10.83
C GLY A 28 -2.60 -3.86 9.94
N ASN A 29 -3.58 -3.69 9.04
CA ASN A 29 -3.97 -4.68 8.03
C ASN A 29 -3.11 -4.52 6.77
N TYR A 30 -1.81 -4.79 6.89
CA TYR A 30 -0.85 -4.54 5.81
C TYR A 30 -1.10 -5.42 4.58
N ARG A 31 -1.69 -6.61 4.75
CA ARG A 31 -2.06 -7.48 3.61
C ARG A 31 -3.05 -6.80 2.67
N GLU A 32 -4.03 -6.08 3.20
CA GLU A 32 -4.98 -5.32 2.37
C GLU A 32 -4.30 -4.13 1.70
N VAL A 33 -3.40 -3.43 2.40
CA VAL A 33 -2.56 -2.37 1.80
C VAL A 33 -1.81 -2.91 0.59
N TYR A 34 -1.10 -4.04 0.73
CA TYR A 34 -0.35 -4.63 -0.37
C TYR A 34 -1.27 -5.02 -1.54
N ASN A 35 -2.42 -5.63 -1.24
CA ASN A 35 -3.37 -6.04 -2.26
C ASN A 35 -3.91 -4.85 -3.06
N ILE A 36 -4.31 -3.77 -2.38
CA ILE A 36 -4.82 -2.55 -3.02
C ILE A 36 -3.72 -1.92 -3.88
N LEU A 37 -2.54 -1.74 -3.29
CA LEU A 37 -1.44 -1.06 -3.98
C LEU A 37 -0.88 -1.88 -5.13
N GLN A 38 -0.94 -3.22 -5.14
CA GLN A 38 -0.39 -4.03 -6.23
C GLN A 38 -1.36 -4.23 -7.41
N HIS A 39 -2.67 -4.30 -7.15
CA HIS A 39 -3.64 -4.75 -8.15
C HIS A 39 -4.48 -3.63 -8.79
N HIS A 40 -4.41 -2.41 -8.25
CA HIS A 40 -5.14 -1.27 -8.80
C HIS A 40 -4.20 -0.23 -9.39
N SER A 41 -4.57 0.32 -10.55
CA SER A 41 -3.81 1.36 -11.23
C SER A 41 -4.28 2.74 -10.75
N PHE A 42 -3.40 3.50 -10.11
CA PHE A 42 -3.68 4.88 -9.69
C PHE A 42 -3.28 5.84 -10.81
N ARG A 43 -4.27 6.42 -11.50
CA ARG A 43 -4.03 7.33 -12.64
C ARG A 43 -3.50 8.69 -12.18
N ASP A 44 -3.94 9.11 -11.00
CA ASP A 44 -3.54 10.36 -10.38
C ASP A 44 -2.17 10.21 -9.67
N THR A 45 -1.12 10.75 -10.30
CA THR A 45 0.27 10.68 -9.82
C THR A 45 0.54 11.57 -8.61
N SER A 46 -0.33 12.55 -8.31
CA SER A 46 -0.12 13.48 -7.20
C SER A 46 -0.06 12.78 -5.83
N TRP A 47 -0.65 11.58 -5.73
CA TRP A 47 -0.67 10.77 -4.51
C TRP A 47 0.39 9.66 -4.49
N HIS A 48 1.14 9.47 -5.57
CA HIS A 48 2.11 8.37 -5.66
C HIS A 48 3.15 8.44 -4.54
N HIS A 49 3.67 9.64 -4.21
CA HIS A 49 4.61 9.81 -3.10
C HIS A 49 4.04 9.29 -1.77
N THR A 50 2.80 9.66 -1.42
CA THR A 50 2.13 9.19 -0.20
C THR A 50 1.93 7.68 -0.21
N LEU A 51 1.51 7.11 -1.34
CA LEU A 51 1.30 5.66 -1.45
C LEU A 51 2.62 4.88 -1.37
N GLN A 52 3.71 5.41 -1.92
CA GLN A 52 5.06 4.84 -1.79
C GLN A 52 5.54 4.84 -0.34
N SER A 53 5.32 5.95 0.40
CA SER A 53 5.61 6.01 1.83
C SER A 53 4.83 4.94 2.59
N ILE A 54 3.52 4.82 2.35
CA ILE A 54 2.67 3.80 2.97
C ILE A 54 3.17 2.39 2.66
N TRP A 55 3.52 2.10 1.40
CA TRP A 55 4.07 0.80 1.01
C TRP A 55 5.33 0.44 1.80
N MET A 56 6.26 1.39 1.90
CA MET A 56 7.53 1.16 2.58
C MET A 56 7.37 1.03 4.09
N GLU A 57 6.61 1.93 4.71
CA GLU A 57 6.35 1.92 6.13
C GLU A 57 5.57 0.67 6.55
N ALA A 58 4.55 0.26 5.78
CA ALA A 58 3.80 -0.96 6.04
C ALA A 58 4.73 -2.18 6.10
N HIS A 59 5.64 -2.34 5.14
CA HIS A 59 6.59 -3.44 5.14
C HIS A 59 7.59 -3.41 6.31
N TYR A 60 8.01 -2.21 6.74
CA TYR A 60 8.86 -2.08 7.91
C TYR A 60 8.11 -2.45 9.18
N LEU A 61 6.93 -1.88 9.40
CA LEU A 61 6.12 -2.13 10.59
C LEU A 61 5.67 -3.60 10.69
N ASP A 62 5.30 -4.22 9.58
CA ASP A 62 4.95 -5.64 9.51
C ASP A 62 6.13 -6.53 9.92
N ALA A 63 7.33 -6.22 9.43
CA ALA A 63 8.55 -6.94 9.78
C ALA A 63 9.01 -6.67 11.23
N GLU A 64 8.89 -5.43 11.73
CA GLU A 64 9.15 -5.09 13.14
C GLU A 64 8.20 -5.85 14.07
N ARG A 65 6.91 -5.87 13.73
CA ARG A 65 5.88 -6.61 14.45
C ARG A 65 6.19 -8.11 14.48
N SER A 66 6.58 -8.69 13.34
CA SER A 66 6.96 -10.10 13.26
C SER A 66 8.22 -10.44 14.05
N LYS A 67 9.15 -9.49 14.24
CA LYS A 67 10.42 -9.69 14.97
C LYS A 67 10.34 -9.32 16.45
N GLY A 68 9.36 -8.51 16.85
CA GLY A 68 9.26 -7.96 18.21
C GLY A 68 10.36 -6.96 18.56
N ARG A 69 11.07 -6.41 17.56
CA ARG A 69 12.13 -5.40 17.76
C ARG A 69 12.25 -4.45 16.56
N PRO A 70 12.82 -3.24 16.75
CA PRO A 70 13.07 -2.32 15.65
C PRO A 70 14.02 -2.89 14.59
N LEU A 71 13.83 -2.48 13.33
CA LEU A 71 14.68 -2.88 12.21
C LEU A 71 15.95 -2.03 12.15
N GLY A 72 17.09 -2.70 12.01
CA GLY A 72 18.35 -2.03 11.70
C GLY A 72 18.42 -1.54 10.24
N PRO A 73 19.38 -0.65 9.90
CA PRO A 73 19.54 -0.11 8.54
C PRO A 73 19.69 -1.20 7.46
N VAL A 74 20.44 -2.26 7.75
CA VAL A 74 20.67 -3.39 6.84
C VAL A 74 19.38 -4.17 6.59
N GLU A 75 18.54 -4.34 7.61
CA GLU A 75 17.27 -5.04 7.45
C GLU A 75 16.28 -4.21 6.63
N LYS A 76 16.22 -2.89 6.86
CA LYS A 76 15.44 -1.97 6.02
C LYS A 76 15.89 -2.00 4.56
N TYR A 77 17.20 -2.09 4.31
CA TYR A 77 17.73 -2.29 2.95
C TYR A 77 17.25 -3.62 2.34
N ARG A 78 17.31 -4.73 3.08
CA ARG A 78 16.82 -6.04 2.59
C ARG A 78 15.34 -6.00 2.23
N ILE A 79 14.52 -5.30 3.03
CA ILE A 79 13.09 -5.13 2.78
C ILE A 79 12.86 -4.34 1.49
N ARG A 80 13.52 -3.18 1.31
CA ARG A 80 13.45 -2.41 0.05
C ARG A 80 13.80 -3.24 -1.17
N LYS A 81 14.85 -4.06 -1.07
CA LYS A 81 15.30 -4.93 -2.16
C LYS A 81 14.31 -6.07 -2.44
N ARG A 82 13.70 -6.63 -1.40
CA ARG A 82 12.74 -7.75 -1.52
C ARG A 82 11.37 -7.29 -2.03
N PHE A 83 10.94 -6.10 -1.63
CA PHE A 83 9.63 -5.53 -1.93
C PHE A 83 9.79 -4.18 -2.64
N PRO A 84 10.22 -4.20 -3.92
CA PRO A 84 10.30 -2.96 -4.70
C PRO A 84 8.91 -2.33 -4.85
N LEU A 85 8.88 -1.03 -5.15
CA LEU A 85 7.63 -0.32 -5.39
C LEU A 85 6.85 -0.96 -6.54
N PRO A 86 5.55 -1.21 -6.38
CA PRO A 86 4.72 -1.76 -7.46
C PRO A 86 4.49 -0.71 -8.56
N ARG A 87 4.36 -1.16 -9.82
CA ARG A 87 4.22 -0.28 -11.00
C ARG A 87 3.00 0.64 -10.94
N SER A 88 1.97 0.23 -10.21
CA SER A 88 0.76 0.99 -9.92
C SER A 88 1.00 2.33 -9.22
N ILE A 89 2.11 2.48 -8.49
CA ILE A 89 2.47 3.69 -7.74
C ILE A 89 3.89 4.19 -8.06
N TRP A 90 4.54 3.60 -9.08
CA TRP A 90 5.91 3.94 -9.49
C TRP A 90 6.15 3.58 -10.97
N ASN A 91 6.34 4.60 -11.81
CA ASN A 91 6.63 4.41 -13.24
C ASN A 91 8.12 4.53 -13.60
N GLY A 92 9.02 4.70 -12.62
CA GLY A 92 10.46 4.84 -12.88
C GLY A 92 10.94 6.25 -13.21
N GLU A 93 10.15 7.28 -12.90
CA GLU A 93 10.61 8.68 -12.86
C GLU A 93 11.53 8.96 -11.66
#